data_AF-A0A973C5L0-F1
#
_entry.id   AF-A0A973C5L0-F1
#
_cell.length_a   1.000
_cell.length_b   1.000
_cell.length_c   1.000
_cell.angle_alpha   90.00
_cell.angle_beta   90.00
_cell.angle_gamma   90.00
#
_symmetry.space_group_name_H-M   'P 1'
#
loop_
_entity.id
_entity.type
_entity.pdbx_description
1 polymer ?
#
loop_
_entity_poly.entity_id
_entity_poly.type
_entity_poly.pdbx_seq_one_letter_code
_entity_poly.pdbx_strand_id
1 'polypeptide(L)'
;MWVYRSNEYTAKPVVIYDYQPSRARRCPKAFLMGFSGYLQCDGYSAYEKIDDIIPVGCWAHARRKFHDALTAQPKSKIGVVISYTLNQWES
;
A
#
# COMPACT_ATOMS: atom_id res chain seq x y z
N MET A 1 7.73 10.91 -6.13
CA MET A 1 8.04 10.97 -4.68
C MET A 1 7.57 9.69 -4.01
N TRP A 2 8.45 9.12 -3.18
CA TRP A 2 8.18 7.99 -2.29
C TRP A 2 8.41 8.45 -0.86
N VAL A 3 7.67 7.88 0.10
CA VAL A 3 7.81 8.19 1.52
C VAL A 3 7.98 6.89 2.27
N TYR A 4 9.08 6.78 2.99
CA TYR A 4 9.41 5.65 3.84
C TYR A 4 9.45 6.10 5.29
N ARG A 5 8.94 5.26 6.18
CA ARG A 5 8.94 5.53 7.62
C ARG A 5 9.42 4.29 8.35
N SER A 6 10.22 4.49 9.39
CA SER A 6 10.48 3.45 10.37
C SER A 6 9.18 3.01 11.08
N ASN A 7 9.18 1.83 11.68
CA ASN A 7 8.08 1.44 12.56
C ASN A 7 7.96 2.39 13.77
N GLU A 8 6.85 2.31 14.50
CA GLU A 8 6.58 3.17 15.67
C GLU A 8 7.40 2.81 16.91
N TYR A 9 7.98 1.61 16.94
CA TYR A 9 8.73 1.08 18.09
C TYR A 9 10.23 1.33 18.01
N THR A 10 10.73 1.95 16.94
CA THR A 10 12.15 2.27 16.82
C THR A 10 12.54 3.36 17.82
N ALA A 11 13.71 3.22 18.44
CA ALA A 11 14.27 4.26 19.31
C ALA A 11 14.62 5.55 18.56
N LYS A 12 14.81 5.47 17.23
CA LYS A 12 15.14 6.63 16.37
C LYS A 12 14.19 6.67 15.18
N PRO A 13 13.03 7.32 15.31
CA PRO A 13 12.07 7.45 14.22
C PRO A 13 12.65 8.23 13.05
N VAL A 14 12.43 7.73 11.83
CA VAL A 14 12.91 8.37 10.61
C VAL A 14 11.79 8.41 9.57
N VAL A 15 11.72 9.52 8.85
CA VAL A 15 10.91 9.69 7.64
C VAL A 15 11.84 10.09 6.50
N ILE A 16 11.81 9.33 5.40
CA ILE A 16 12.62 9.59 4.22
C ILE A 16 11.70 9.96 3.06
N TYR A 17 12.00 11.10 2.43
CA TYR A 17 11.39 11.55 1.20
C TYR A 17 12.34 11.26 0.05
N ASP A 18 12.00 10.28 -0.80
CA ASP A 18 12.80 9.87 -1.94
C ASP A 18 12.20 10.40 -3.25
N TYR A 19 12.89 11.37 -3.86
CA TYR A 19 12.46 12.01 -5.09
C TYR A 19 12.99 11.26 -6.30
N GLN A 20 12.13 10.40 -6.85
CA GLN A 20 12.42 9.57 -8.01
C GLN A 20 11.69 10.09 -9.26
N PRO A 21 12.29 9.99 -10.45
CA PRO A 21 11.70 10.45 -11.72
C PRO A 21 10.53 9.57 -12.19
N SER A 22 10.24 8.46 -11.51
CA SER A 22 9.13 7.56 -11.85
C SER A 22 8.52 6.90 -10.62
N ARG A 23 7.33 6.33 -10.80
CA ARG A 23 6.67 5.44 -9.83
C ARG A 23 6.89 3.95 -10.15
N ALA A 24 7.83 3.62 -11.04
CA ALA A 24 8.10 2.23 -11.43
C ALA A 24 8.74 1.42 -10.27
N ARG A 25 8.49 0.10 -10.25
CA ARG A 25 9.03 -0.88 -9.28
C ARG A 25 10.54 -0.77 -9.05
N ARG A 26 11.32 -0.38 -10.07
CA ARG A 26 12.78 -0.20 -9.94
C ARG A 26 13.17 0.79 -8.84
N CYS A 27 12.35 1.81 -8.60
CA CYS A 27 12.61 2.85 -7.60
C CYS A 27 12.57 2.28 -6.16
N PRO A 28 11.45 1.70 -5.68
CA PRO A 28 11.40 1.12 -4.36
C PRO A 28 12.29 -0.12 -4.24
N LYS A 29 12.48 -0.90 -5.33
CA LYS A 29 13.42 -2.03 -5.30
C LYS A 29 14.86 -1.60 -5.00
N ALA A 30 15.32 -0.49 -5.59
CA ALA A 30 16.65 0.04 -5.31
C ALA A 30 16.77 0.59 -3.87
N PHE A 31 15.75 1.33 -3.40
CA PHE A 31 15.75 1.88 -2.05
C PHE A 31 15.71 0.79 -0.96
N LEU A 32 14.92 -0.25 -1.16
CA LEU A 32 14.72 -1.34 -0.21
C LEU A 32 15.77 -2.45 -0.33
N MET A 33 16.83 -2.24 -1.11
CA MET A 33 17.89 -3.24 -1.27
C MET A 33 18.52 -3.57 0.10
N GLY A 34 18.53 -4.86 0.45
CA GLY A 34 19.04 -5.34 1.74
C GLY A 34 18.06 -5.23 2.91
N PHE A 35 16.86 -4.68 2.70
CA PHE A 35 15.77 -4.77 3.67
C PHE A 35 15.08 -6.14 3.55
N SER A 36 14.76 -6.75 4.69
CA SER A 36 13.97 -7.98 4.74
C SER A 36 12.89 -7.92 5.81
N GLY A 37 11.79 -8.64 5.57
CA GLY A 37 10.65 -8.72 6.48
C GLY A 37 9.42 -7.94 6.01
N TYR A 38 8.63 -7.43 6.96
CA TYR A 38 7.33 -6.84 6.66
C TYR A 38 7.42 -5.38 6.20
N LEU A 39 6.80 -5.08 5.05
CA LEU A 39 6.66 -3.72 4.54
C LEU A 39 5.18 -3.33 4.51
N GLN A 40 4.76 -2.46 5.43
CA GLN A 40 3.41 -1.90 5.39
C GLN A 40 3.29 -0.89 4.26
N CYS A 41 2.45 -1.17 3.27
CA CYS A 41 2.29 -0.34 2.08
C CYS A 41 0.82 0.02 1.82
N ASP A 42 0.61 0.91 0.86
CA ASP A 42 -0.70 1.35 0.38
C ASP A 42 -1.41 0.35 -0.54
N GLY A 43 -0.78 -0.81 -0.79
CA GLY A 43 -1.27 -1.82 -1.73
C GLY A 43 -0.88 -1.53 -3.18
N TYR A 44 0.10 -0.66 -3.44
CA TYR A 44 0.56 -0.42 -4.80
C TYR A 44 1.36 -1.60 -5.38
N SER A 45 1.01 -2.04 -6.59
CA SER A 45 1.61 -3.21 -7.27
C SER A 45 3.12 -3.09 -7.54
N ALA A 46 3.69 -1.88 -7.43
CA ALA A 46 5.13 -1.69 -7.48
C ALA A 46 5.88 -2.40 -6.34
N TYR A 47 5.23 -2.70 -5.21
CA TYR A 47 5.85 -3.43 -4.09
C TYR A 47 5.81 -4.96 -4.26
N GLU A 48 5.03 -5.48 -5.22
CA GLU A 48 4.99 -6.91 -5.49
C GLU A 48 6.33 -7.39 -6.05
N LYS A 49 6.72 -8.61 -5.66
CA LYS A 49 7.93 -9.29 -6.17
C LYS A 49 9.22 -8.48 -5.94
N ILE A 50 9.28 -7.69 -4.86
CA ILE A 50 10.55 -7.23 -4.31
C ILE A 50 11.09 -8.34 -3.41
N ASP A 51 12.33 -8.73 -3.64
CA ASP A 51 12.98 -9.86 -2.98
C ASP A 51 13.06 -9.63 -1.47
N ASP A 52 12.92 -10.71 -0.68
CA ASP A 52 13.02 -10.72 0.80
C ASP A 52 12.01 -9.85 1.57
N ILE A 53 11.00 -9.30 0.89
CA ILE A 53 9.95 -8.46 1.48
C ILE A 53 8.60 -9.19 1.48
N ILE A 54 7.90 -9.07 2.60
CA ILE A 54 6.50 -9.47 2.76
C ILE A 54 5.65 -8.19 2.81
N PRO A 55 5.01 -7.79 1.69
CA PRO A 55 4.14 -6.61 1.68
C PRO A 55 2.90 -6.87 2.56
N VAL A 56 2.58 -5.93 3.43
CA VAL A 56 1.36 -5.95 4.26
C VAL A 56 0.52 -4.72 4.00
N GLY A 57 -0.79 -4.91 3.89
CA GLY A 57 -1.71 -3.85 3.55
C GLY A 57 -1.92 -2.84 4.68
N CYS A 58 -2.03 -1.55 4.33
CA CYS A 58 -2.39 -0.52 5.29
C CYS A 58 -3.91 -0.44 5.51
N TRP A 59 -4.33 -0.57 6.77
CA TRP A 59 -5.74 -0.50 7.18
C TRP A 59 -6.45 0.82 6.82
N ALA A 60 -5.72 1.94 6.82
CA ALA A 60 -6.29 3.22 6.41
C ALA A 60 -6.68 3.22 4.92
N HIS A 61 -5.84 2.62 4.07
CA HIS A 61 -6.12 2.47 2.64
C HIS A 61 -7.27 1.48 2.40
N ALA A 62 -7.28 0.35 3.13
CA ALA A 62 -8.39 -0.60 3.08
C ALA A 62 -9.73 0.08 3.41
N ARG A 63 -9.80 0.77 4.55
CA ARG A 63 -11.02 1.48 5.00
C ARG A 63 -11.52 2.51 4.00
N ARG A 64 -10.60 3.28 3.39
CA ARG A 64 -10.97 4.27 2.36
C ARG A 64 -11.61 3.59 1.17
N LYS A 65 -11.02 2.52 0.64
CA LYS A 65 -11.61 1.76 -0.48
C LYS A 65 -13.00 1.19 -0.13
N PHE A 66 -13.19 0.67 1.09
CA PHE A 66 -14.52 0.23 1.56
C PHE A 66 -15.53 1.38 1.61
N HIS A 67 -15.13 2.53 2.13
CA HIS A 67 -16.00 3.71 2.20
C HIS A 67 -16.36 4.24 0.80
N ASP A 68 -15.41 4.29 -0.12
CA ASP A 68 -15.62 4.73 -1.50
C ASP A 68 -16.60 3.77 -2.22
N ALA A 69 -16.44 2.47 -2.02
CA ALA A 69 -17.35 1.45 -2.55
C ALA A 69 -18.77 1.58 -1.97
N LEU A 70 -18.90 1.87 -0.67
CA LEU A 70 -20.20 2.16 -0.03
C LEU A 70 -20.86 3.40 -0.63
N THR A 71 -20.08 4.47 -0.86
CA THR A 71 -20.59 5.73 -1.41
C THR A 71 -21.02 5.58 -2.87
N ALA A 72 -20.34 4.74 -3.64
CA ALA A 72 -20.65 4.47 -5.05
C ALA A 72 -21.83 3.50 -5.25
N GLN A 73 -22.31 2.83 -4.19
CA GLN A 73 -23.38 1.84 -4.29
C GLN A 73 -24.74 2.49 -4.61
N PRO A 74 -25.52 1.97 -5.58
CA PRO A 74 -26.89 2.41 -5.81
C PRO A 74 -27.78 2.10 -4.60
N LYS A 75 -28.59 3.07 -4.16
CA LYS A 75 -29.48 2.98 -2.97
C LYS A 75 -30.47 1.80 -2.97
N SER A 76 -30.67 1.15 -4.13
CA SER A 76 -31.62 0.05 -4.32
C SER A 76 -31.04 -1.35 -4.11
N LYS A 77 -29.73 -1.50 -3.87
CA LYS A 77 -29.10 -2.80 -3.59
C LYS A 77 -28.42 -2.79 -2.23
N ILE A 78 -29.04 -3.44 -1.25
CA ILE A 78 -28.44 -3.71 0.05
C ILE A 78 -27.53 -4.93 -0.11
N GLY A 79 -26.22 -4.71 -0.07
CA GLY A 79 -25.24 -5.75 0.23
C GLY A 79 -24.63 -6.49 -0.96
N VAL A 80 -23.68 -5.87 -1.65
CA VAL A 80 -22.40 -6.51 -2.06
C VAL A 80 -21.33 -5.41 -2.13
N VAL A 81 -20.66 -5.11 -1.01
CA VAL A 81 -19.50 -4.20 -0.98
C VAL A 81 -18.19 -4.96 -1.23
N ILE A 82 -18.19 -6.26 -0.93
CA ILE A 82 -17.00 -7.11 -0.90
C ILE A 82 -16.38 -7.31 -2.30
N SER A 83 -17.20 -7.44 -3.35
CA SER A 83 -16.69 -7.68 -4.72
C SER A 83 -15.98 -6.46 -5.33
N TYR A 84 -16.49 -5.26 -5.08
CA TYR A 84 -15.88 -4.02 -5.59
C TYR A 84 -14.53 -3.73 -4.94
N THR A 85 -14.38 -4.02 -3.65
CA THR A 85 -13.12 -3.79 -2.94
C THR A 85 -12.04 -4.78 -3.33
N LEU A 86 -12.35 -6.05 -3.57
CA LEU A 86 -11.35 -7.05 -3.98
C LEU A 86 -10.75 -6.75 -5.36
N ASN A 87 -11.59 -6.37 -6.33
CA ASN A 87 -11.11 -6.06 -7.70
C ASN A 87 -10.17 -4.84 -7.76
N GLN A 88 -10.28 -3.91 -6.80
CA GLN A 88 -9.40 -2.74 -6.71
C GLN A 88 -8.10 -3.04 -5.94
N TRP A 89 -7.97 -4.22 -5.34
CA TRP A 89 -6.75 -4.68 -4.65
C TRP A 89 -5.81 -5.48 -5.55
N GLU A 90 -6.33 -6.06 -6.64
CA GLU A 90 -5.56 -6.86 -7.61
C GLU A 90 -5.07 -6.04 -8.83
N SER A 91 -5.31 -4.74 -8.85
CA SER A 91 -4.91 -3.78 -9.91
C SER A 91 -3.82 -2.82 -9.43
#